data_AF-A0A2D6X717-F1
#
_entry.id   AF-A0A2D6X717-F1
#
_cell.length_a   1.000
_cell.length_b   1.000
_cell.length_c   1.000
_cell.angle_alpha   90.00
_cell.angle_beta   90.00
_cell.angle_gamma   90.00
#
_symmetry.space_group_name_H-M   'P 1'
#
loop_
_entity.id
_entity.type
_entity.pdbx_description
1 polymer ?
#
loop_
_entity_poly.entity_id
_entity_poly.type
_entity_poly.pdbx_seq_one_letter_code
_entity_poly.pdbx_strand_id
1 'polypeptide(L)'
;MYGHWHDLQHMTATHMDGPKAAWSIGCLKDMSTEANAWLDNRRVNWAHAFAIIDFYGEGDFTVDVVQIIDGKCSIWGNMIDGNT
;
A
#
# COMPACT_ATOMS: atom_id res chain seq x y z
N MET A 1 1.18 7.29 7.51
CA MET A 1 0.69 6.76 6.22
C MET A 1 0.40 7.91 5.29
N TYR A 2 0.74 7.80 4.00
CA TYR A 2 0.44 8.82 3.01
C TYR A 2 0.12 8.20 1.64
N GLY A 3 -0.52 8.98 0.77
CA GLY A 3 -0.87 8.59 -0.60
C GLY A 3 -0.17 9.48 -1.63
N HIS A 4 -0.89 9.94 -2.65
CA HIS A 4 -0.44 10.85 -3.71
C HIS A 4 0.57 10.28 -4.72
N TRP A 5 1.52 9.44 -4.30
CA TRP A 5 2.51 8.84 -5.22
C TRP A 5 2.05 7.56 -5.89
N HIS A 6 0.99 6.92 -5.38
CA HIS A 6 0.45 5.65 -5.88
C HIS A 6 1.47 4.49 -5.90
N ASP A 7 2.65 4.69 -5.32
CA ASP A 7 3.76 3.75 -5.24
C ASP A 7 3.83 3.11 -3.84
N LEU A 8 4.62 2.04 -3.69
CA LEU A 8 4.92 1.41 -2.40
C LEU A 8 6.29 1.83 -1.91
N GLN A 9 6.31 2.58 -0.82
CA GLN A 9 7.54 3.11 -0.24
C GLN A 9 7.46 2.98 1.28
N HIS A 10 8.57 2.59 1.90
CA HIS A 10 8.72 2.62 3.35
C HIS A 10 10.05 3.31 3.67
N MET A 11 9.97 4.32 4.51
CA MET A 11 11.13 5.07 4.97
C MET A 11 11.05 5.27 6.48
N THR A 12 12.18 5.09 7.15
CA THR A 12 12.34 5.36 8.58
C THR A 12 13.43 6.40 8.79
N ALA A 13 13.19 7.36 9.68
CA ALA A 13 14.18 8.34 10.09
C ALA A 13 14.19 8.49 11.61
N THR A 14 15.38 8.61 12.19
CA THR A 14 15.54 8.93 13.61
C THR A 14 15.46 10.44 13.81
N HIS A 15 14.54 10.90 14.65
CA HIS A 15 14.41 12.28 15.08
C HIS A 15 14.76 12.41 16.57
N MET A 16 14.91 13.65 17.06
CA MET A 16 15.27 13.90 18.47
C MET A 16 14.25 13.34 19.47
N ASP A 17 12.99 13.25 19.07
CA ASP A 17 11.86 12.74 19.84
C ASP A 17 11.54 11.26 19.53
N GLY A 18 12.44 10.56 18.83
CA GLY A 18 12.31 9.15 18.51
C GLY A 18 12.20 8.84 17.01
N PRO A 19 12.17 7.55 16.65
CA PRO A 19 12.04 7.12 15.26
C PRO A 19 10.66 7.50 14.70
N LYS A 20 10.65 7.90 13.43
CA LYS A 20 9.45 8.14 12.63
C LYS A 20 9.51 7.26 11.40
N ALA A 21 8.35 6.76 10.99
CA ALA A 21 8.21 5.94 9.82
C ALA A 21 7.09 6.48 8.92
N ALA A 22 7.31 6.41 7.62
CA ALA A 22 6.39 6.88 6.60
C ALA A 22 6.20 5.77 5.56
N TRP A 23 4.94 5.48 5.25
CA TRP A 23 4.54 4.49 4.26
C TRP A 23 3.67 5.14 3.19
N SER A 24 4.09 4.99 1.93
CA SER A 24 3.21 5.13 0.75
C SER A 24 2.55 3.80 0.49
N ILE A 25 1.22 3.77 0.43
CA ILE A 25 0.43 2.53 0.38
C ILE A 25 -0.28 2.29 -0.95
N GLY A 26 0.32 2.75 -2.06
CA GLY A 26 -0.24 2.49 -3.38
C GLY A 26 -1.58 3.17 -3.62
N CYS A 27 -2.45 2.52 -4.40
CA CYS A 27 -3.83 2.95 -4.66
C CYS A 27 -4.74 1.76 -5.00
N LEU A 28 -6.06 1.98 -5.09
CA LEU A 28 -7.04 0.96 -5.51
C LEU A 28 -7.67 1.28 -6.88
N LYS A 29 -7.06 2.19 -7.64
CA LYS A 29 -7.55 2.57 -8.97
C LYS A 29 -7.38 1.41 -9.94
N ASP A 30 -8.37 1.18 -10.81
CA ASP A 30 -8.22 0.27 -11.96
C ASP A 30 -6.99 0.66 -12.82
N MET A 31 -6.07 -0.29 -12.96
CA MET A 31 -4.81 -0.15 -13.70
C MET A 31 -4.85 -0.75 -15.11
N SER A 32 -6.03 -1.17 -15.59
CA SER A 32 -6.25 -1.61 -16.97
C SER A 32 -5.77 -0.55 -17.98
N THR A 33 -5.40 -0.99 -19.17
CA THR A 33 -4.93 -0.11 -20.24
C THR A 33 -6.00 0.93 -20.59
N GLU A 34 -7.25 0.50 -20.69
CA GLU A 34 -8.41 1.35 -21.00
C GLU A 34 -8.62 2.42 -19.91
N ALA A 35 -8.55 2.04 -18.63
CA ALA A 35 -8.67 2.97 -17.51
C ALA A 35 -7.47 3.92 -17.38
N ASN A 36 -6.36 3.62 -18.05
CA ASN A 36 -5.15 4.43 -18.11
C ASN A 36 -4.92 5.10 -19.48
N ALA A 37 -5.94 5.14 -20.36
CA ALA A 37 -5.85 5.80 -21.65
C ALA A 37 -5.48 7.30 -21.53
N TRP A 38 -5.88 7.96 -20.44
CA TRP A 38 -5.52 9.36 -20.15
C TRP A 38 -4.03 9.56 -19.81
N LEU A 39 -3.31 8.48 -19.50
CA LEU A 39 -1.85 8.43 -19.34
C LEU A 39 -1.15 8.01 -20.64
N ASP A 40 -1.84 8.04 -21.78
CA ASP A 40 -1.35 7.55 -23.07
C ASP A 40 -0.86 6.09 -22.99
N ASN A 41 -1.57 5.27 -22.20
CA ASN A 41 -1.24 3.87 -21.94
C ASN A 41 0.17 3.65 -21.35
N ARG A 42 0.78 4.68 -20.76
CA ARG A 42 2.11 4.58 -20.15
C ARG A 42 2.09 3.63 -18.95
N ARG A 43 3.08 2.73 -18.91
CA ARG A 43 3.37 1.94 -17.70
C ARG A 43 3.97 2.87 -16.63
N VAL A 44 3.31 2.93 -15.49
CA VAL A 44 3.70 3.72 -14.31
C VAL A 44 4.00 2.79 -13.14
N ASN A 45 4.82 3.24 -12.19
CA ASN A 45 5.23 2.47 -11.00
C ASN A 45 4.14 2.42 -9.91
N TRP A 46 2.87 2.41 -10.30
CA TRP A 46 1.78 2.37 -9.34
C TRP A 46 1.53 0.93 -8.90
N ALA A 47 1.10 0.77 -7.65
CA ALA A 47 0.86 -0.54 -7.05
C ALA A 47 -0.46 -0.57 -6.29
N HIS A 48 -1.10 -1.74 -6.28
CA HIS A 48 -2.27 -1.99 -5.45
C HIS A 48 -1.85 -2.52 -4.10
N ALA A 49 -2.23 -1.81 -3.04
CA ALA A 49 -2.00 -2.25 -1.68
C ALA A 49 -2.99 -1.57 -0.72
N PHE A 50 -3.09 -2.15 0.47
CA PHE A 50 -3.66 -1.51 1.65
C PHE A 50 -2.77 -1.82 2.85
N ALA A 51 -3.02 -1.16 3.97
CA ALA A 51 -2.30 -1.42 5.21
C ALA A 51 -3.27 -1.86 6.31
N ILE A 52 -2.84 -2.86 7.07
CA ILE A 52 -3.46 -3.24 8.34
C ILE A 52 -2.58 -2.65 9.44
N ILE A 53 -3.19 -1.88 10.34
CA ILE A 53 -2.49 -1.25 11.46
C ILE A 53 -3.05 -1.83 12.75
N ASP A 54 -2.21 -2.58 13.44
CA ASP A 54 -2.55 -3.18 14.73
C ASP A 54 -1.96 -2.31 15.83
N PHE A 55 -2.82 -1.55 16.53
CA PHE A 55 -2.43 -0.78 17.69
C PHE A 55 -2.44 -1.66 18.93
N TYR A 56 -1.38 -1.58 19.73
CA TYR A 56 -1.27 -2.26 21.01
C TYR A 56 -0.68 -1.31 22.05
N GLY A 57 -1.23 -1.30 23.26
CA GLY A 57 -0.77 -0.38 24.31
C GLY A 57 -1.00 1.11 23.98
N GLU A 58 -0.19 1.98 24.58
CA GLU A 58 -0.32 3.43 24.50
C GLU A 58 0.53 4.02 23.36
N GLY A 59 0.07 3.78 22.13
CA GLY A 59 0.68 4.37 20.93
C GLY A 59 1.68 3.47 20.21
N ASP A 60 1.91 2.24 20.68
CA ASP A 60 2.64 1.25 19.91
C ASP A 60 1.72 0.64 18.83
N PHE A 61 2.31 0.34 17.68
CA PHE A 61 1.59 -0.27 16.57
C PHE A 61 2.51 -1.06 15.65
N THR A 62 1.96 -2.04 14.95
CA THR A 62 2.58 -2.68 13.79
C THR A 62 1.82 -2.34 12.52
N VAL A 63 2.53 -2.34 11.39
CA VAL A 63 1.95 -2.11 10.07
C VAL A 63 2.25 -3.32 9.18
N ASP A 64 1.20 -3.96 8.67
CA ASP A 64 1.29 -4.94 7.61
C ASP A 64 0.84 -4.28 6.29
N VAL A 65 1.76 -4.16 5.33
CA VAL A 65 1.46 -3.62 4.00
C VAL A 65 1.11 -4.79 3.09
N VAL A 66 -0.18 -4.96 2.85
CA VAL A 66 -0.72 -6.05 2.04
C VAL A 66 -0.82 -5.61 0.59
N GLN A 67 0.00 -6.22 -0.25
CA GLN A 67 -0.04 -6.02 -1.70
C GLN A 67 -1.17 -6.83 -2.32
N ILE A 68 -1.86 -6.22 -3.28
CA ILE A 68 -2.84 -6.90 -4.12
C ILE A 68 -2.18 -7.14 -5.48
N ILE A 69 -2.15 -8.41 -5.89
CA ILE A 69 -1.58 -8.85 -7.16
C ILE A 69 -2.70 -9.58 -7.91
N ASP A 70 -3.07 -9.08 -9.08
CA ASP A 70 -4.14 -9.62 -9.93
C ASP A 70 -5.47 -9.84 -9.18
N GLY A 71 -5.84 -8.87 -8.34
CA GLY A 71 -7.07 -8.90 -7.54
C GLY A 71 -7.01 -9.82 -6.32
N LYS A 72 -5.84 -10.39 -6.00
CA LYS A 72 -5.65 -11.33 -4.89
C LYS A 72 -4.65 -10.81 -3.88
N CYS A 73 -4.84 -11.16 -2.62
CA CYS A 73 -3.86 -10.90 -1.58
C CYS A 73 -3.87 -12.01 -0.53
N SER A 74 -2.81 -12.09 0.27
CA SER A 74 -2.72 -13.01 1.41
C SER A 74 -2.67 -12.19 2.69
N ILE A 75 -3.58 -12.49 3.62
CA ILE A 75 -3.59 -11.91 4.96
C ILE A 75 -3.36 -13.05 5.95
N TRP A 76 -2.25 -13.00 6.69
CA TRP A 76 -1.90 -13.97 7.73
C TRP A 76 -2.01 -15.44 7.26
N GLY A 77 -1.58 -15.71 6.03
CA GLY A 77 -1.61 -17.04 5.43
C GLY A 77 -2.94 -17.44 4.78
N ASN A 78 -3.97 -16.59 4.86
CA ASN A 78 -5.26 -16.80 4.22
C ASN A 78 -5.34 -16.02 2.90
N MET A 79 -5.57 -16.74 1.81
CA MET A 79 -5.77 -16.14 0.50
C MET A 79 -7.15 -15.48 0.41
N ILE A 80 -7.19 -14.26 -0.10
CA ILE A 80 -8.40 -13.52 -0.42
C ILE A 80 -8.39 -13.25 -1.94
N ASP A 81 -9.47 -13.68 -2.61
CA ASP A 81 -9.67 -13.45 -4.05
C ASP A 81 -10.80 -12.44 -4.27
N GLY A 82 -10.43 -11.20 -4.58
CA GLY A 82 -11.36 -10.10 -4.82
C GLY A 82 -12.03 -10.14 -6.20
N ASN A 83 -11.75 -11.15 -7.02
CA ASN A 83 -12.40 -11.33 -8.33
C ASN A 83 -13.70 -12.16 -8.24
N THR A 84 -14.12 -12.53 -7.03
CA THR A 84 -15.29 -13.39 -6.79
C THR A 84 -16.56 -12.61 -6.50
#